data_AF-A0A6N2KYC0-F1
#
_entry.id   AF-A0A6N2KYC0-F1
#
_cell.length_a   1.000
_cell.length_b   1.000
_cell.length_c   1.000
_cell.angle_alpha   90.00
_cell.angle_beta   90.00
_cell.angle_gamma   90.00
#
_symmetry.space_group_name_H-M   'P 1'
#
loop_
_entity.id
_entity.type
_entity.pdbx_description
1 polymer ?
#
loop_
_entity_poly.entity_id
_entity_poly.type
_entity_poly.pdbx_seq_one_letter_code
_entity_poly.pdbx_strand_id
1 'polypeptide(L)'
;MDKLGRKVLLLWSFFGMAVSMGLQVVAASSNMLGSGTLYLSVGGMLMFVFTFAIGAGPVPGLLLPEIFPSRIRAKAMAVCMSVHWVVNFFVGLLFLRLLEQLGPRILYTIFGTFCLMAVVFVKRNVTETKGKSLQEIEIALLPPE
;
A
#
# COMPACT_ATOMS: atom_id res chain seq x y z
N MET A 1 5.58 -2.57 -15.72
CA MET A 1 5.64 -3.52 -14.60
C MET A 1 6.71 -4.59 -14.81
N ASP A 2 6.76 -5.23 -15.99
CA ASP A 2 7.70 -6.33 -16.25
C ASP A 2 9.19 -5.94 -16.29
N LYS A 3 9.51 -4.67 -16.54
CA LYS A 3 10.90 -4.17 -16.53
C LYS A 3 11.44 -3.84 -15.13
N LEU A 4 10.61 -3.39 -14.18
CA LEU A 4 11.07 -2.85 -12.89
C LEU A 4 11.06 -3.86 -11.74
N GLY A 5 10.24 -4.91 -11.82
CA GLY A 5 10.10 -5.89 -10.73
C GLY A 5 8.99 -5.54 -9.75
N ARG A 6 8.30 -6.57 -9.25
CA ARG A 6 7.08 -6.43 -8.43
C ARG A 6 7.43 -5.84 -7.05
N LYS A 7 8.55 -6.26 -6.46
CA LYS A 7 9.00 -5.79 -5.15
C LYS A 7 9.36 -4.30 -5.18
N VAL A 8 10.10 -3.89 -6.20
CA VAL A 8 10.53 -2.49 -6.37
C VAL A 8 9.32 -1.57 -6.57
N LEU A 9 8.34 -1.99 -7.37
CA LEU A 9 7.11 -1.22 -7.59
C LEU A 9 6.28 -1.06 -6.31
N LEU A 10 6.15 -2.12 -5.49
CA LEU A 10 5.48 -2.03 -4.19
C LEU A 10 6.22 -1.10 -3.24
N LEU A 11 7.55 -1.19 -3.16
CA LEU A 11 8.35 -0.31 -2.30
C LEU A 11 8.18 1.16 -2.64
N TRP A 12 8.33 1.52 -3.93
CA TRP A 12 8.16 2.90 -4.38
C TRP A 12 6.74 3.40 -4.20
N SER A 13 5.74 2.54 -4.42
CA SER A 13 4.33 2.89 -4.23
C SER A 13 4.01 3.18 -2.77
N PHE A 14 4.34 2.28 -1.84
CA PHE A 14 4.10 2.52 -0.41
C PHE A 14 4.90 3.70 0.15
N PHE A 15 6.14 3.87 -0.31
CA PHE A 15 6.94 5.03 0.07
C PHE A 15 6.35 6.34 -0.45
N GLY A 16 5.93 6.38 -1.72
CA GLY A 16 5.25 7.52 -2.33
C GLY A 16 3.96 7.87 -1.60
N MET A 17 3.14 6.87 -1.28
CA MET A 17 1.91 7.06 -0.49
C MET A 17 2.20 7.60 0.91
N ALA A 18 3.27 7.15 1.57
CA ALA A 18 3.68 7.69 2.87
C ALA A 18 4.09 9.16 2.78
N VAL A 19 4.85 9.55 1.74
CA VAL A 19 5.22 10.94 1.48
C VAL A 19 3.97 11.79 1.21
N SER A 20 3.03 11.30 0.40
CA SER A 20 1.77 12.00 0.13
C SER A 20 0.93 12.19 1.39
N MET A 21 0.87 11.21 2.29
CA MET A 21 0.22 11.36 3.60
C MET A 21 0.94 12.40 4.47
N GLY A 22 2.28 12.45 4.43
CA GLY A 22 3.05 13.51 5.06
C GLY A 22 2.70 14.91 4.54
N LEU A 23 2.50 15.07 3.23
CA LEU A 23 2.01 16.32 2.64
C LEU A 23 0.61 16.70 3.16
N GLN A 24 -0.30 15.72 3.28
CA GLN A 24 -1.63 15.96 3.86
C GLN A 24 -1.56 16.40 5.33
N VAL A 25 -0.63 15.84 6.11
CA VAL A 25 -0.37 16.27 7.50
C VAL A 25 0.12 17.71 7.55
N VAL A 26 1.03 18.09 6.65
CA VAL A 26 1.53 19.48 6.55
C VAL A 26 0.40 20.44 6.17
N ALA A 27 -0.40 20.09 5.15
CA ALA A 27 -1.56 20.88 4.75
C ALA A 27 -2.59 21.03 5.89
N ALA A 28 -2.83 19.97 6.65
CA ALA A 28 -3.73 20.00 7.80
C ALA A 28 -3.18 20.77 9.01
N SER A 29 -1.87 20.99 9.08
CA SER A 29 -1.19 21.67 10.21
C SER A 29 -0.85 23.13 9.90
N SER A 30 -0.85 23.52 8.63
CA SER A 30 -0.54 24.89 8.25
C SER A 30 -1.67 25.83 8.65
N ASN A 31 -1.37 26.87 9.43
CA ASN A 31 -2.27 27.99 9.71
C ASN A 31 -2.47 28.93 8.50
N MET A 32 -2.10 28.48 7.30
CA MET A 32 -2.30 29.22 6.07
C MET A 32 -3.79 29.17 5.71
N LEU A 33 -4.55 30.20 6.10
CA LEU A 33 -5.88 30.44 5.53
C LEU A 33 -5.70 30.91 4.08
N GLY A 34 -6.08 30.08 3.10
CA GLY A 34 -6.10 30.47 1.69
C GLY A 34 -5.90 29.34 0.69
N SER A 35 -5.81 29.70 -0.58
CA SER A 35 -5.72 28.77 -1.72
C SER A 35 -4.50 27.85 -1.67
N GLY A 36 -3.40 28.26 -1.02
CA GLY A 36 -2.18 27.46 -0.90
C GLY A 36 -2.39 26.11 -0.20
N THR A 37 -3.16 26.09 0.89
CA THR A 37 -3.49 24.86 1.63
C THR A 37 -4.37 23.93 0.81
N LEU A 38 -5.30 24.48 0.02
CA LEU A 38 -6.13 23.71 -0.90
C LEU A 38 -5.29 23.06 -2.00
N TYR A 39 -4.39 23.81 -2.65
CA TYR A 39 -3.51 23.25 -3.67
C TYR A 39 -2.58 22.17 -3.13
N LEU A 40 -2.05 22.36 -1.91
CA LEU A 40 -1.21 21.35 -1.26
C LEU A 40 -2.02 20.08 -0.94
N SER A 41 -3.25 20.22 -0.44
CA SER A 41 -4.11 19.09 -0.11
C SER A 41 -4.56 18.31 -1.35
N VAL A 42 -4.93 19.02 -2.42
CA VAL A 42 -5.33 18.40 -3.69
C VAL A 42 -4.13 17.73 -4.35
N GLY A 43 -2.98 18.42 -4.40
CA GLY A 43 -1.74 17.86 -4.93
C GLY A 43 -1.28 16.62 -4.17
N GLY A 44 -1.36 16.64 -2.84
CA GLY A 44 -1.07 15.48 -1.98
C GLY A 44 -2.00 14.30 -2.27
N MET A 45 -3.30 14.55 -2.44
CA MET A 45 -4.27 13.50 -2.79
C MET A 45 -4.00 12.90 -4.17
N LEU A 46 -3.72 13.73 -5.18
CA LEU A 46 -3.41 13.26 -6.53
C LEU A 46 -2.12 12.44 -6.55
N MET A 47 -1.09 12.88 -5.82
CA MET A 47 0.16 12.14 -5.67
C MET A 47 -0.07 10.79 -4.98
N PHE A 48 -0.95 10.73 -3.97
CA PHE A 48 -1.33 9.48 -3.32
C PHE A 48 -1.98 8.51 -4.32
N VAL A 49 -2.97 8.97 -5.09
CA VAL A 49 -3.65 8.14 -6.09
C VAL A 49 -2.68 7.66 -7.17
N PHE A 50 -1.80 8.55 -7.66
CA PHE A 50 -0.81 8.21 -8.67
C PHE A 50 0.18 7.15 -8.17
N THR A 51 0.73 7.34 -6.97
CA THR A 51 1.68 6.39 -6.38
C THR A 51 1.02 5.05 -6.04
N PHE A 52 -0.24 5.06 -5.60
CA PHE A 52 -1.05 3.85 -5.42
C PHE A 52 -1.22 3.07 -6.74
N ALA A 53 -1.59 3.77 -7.82
CA ALA A 53 -1.86 3.16 -9.13
C ALA A 53 -0.62 2.50 -9.76
N ILE A 54 0.59 2.98 -9.44
CA ILE A 54 1.84 2.41 -9.97
C ILE A 54 2.16 1.02 -9.38
N GLY A 55 1.75 0.75 -8.13
CA GLY A 55 2.21 -0.43 -7.39
C GLY A 55 1.13 -1.09 -6.55
N ALA A 56 0.74 -0.46 -5.44
CA ALA A 56 -0.17 -1.06 -4.46
C ALA A 56 -1.53 -1.47 -5.02
N GLY A 57 -2.02 -0.79 -6.08
CA GLY A 57 -3.22 -1.20 -6.81
C GLY A 57 -3.04 -2.50 -7.60
N PRO A 58 -2.22 -2.52 -8.67
CA PRO A 58 -2.13 -3.66 -9.57
C PRO A 58 -1.24 -4.81 -9.07
N VAL A 59 -0.17 -4.52 -8.31
CA VAL A 59 0.87 -5.51 -8.01
C VAL A 59 0.39 -6.65 -7.11
N PRO A 60 -0.38 -6.42 -6.02
CA PRO A 60 -0.87 -7.53 -5.20
C PRO A 60 -1.72 -8.53 -5.99
N GLY A 61 -2.54 -8.05 -6.94
CA GLY A 61 -3.35 -8.91 -7.81
C GLY A 61 -2.53 -9.83 -8.71
N LEU A 62 -1.29 -9.46 -9.03
CA LEU A 62 -0.36 -10.25 -9.84
C LEU A 62 0.58 -11.10 -8.99
N LEU A 63 1.04 -10.54 -7.88
CA LEU A 63 1.99 -11.18 -6.97
C LEU A 63 1.34 -12.38 -6.23
N LEU A 64 0.08 -12.26 -5.80
CA LEU A 64 -0.59 -13.34 -5.06
C LEU A 64 -0.67 -14.66 -5.86
N PRO A 65 -1.11 -14.68 -7.14
CA PRO A 65 -1.05 -15.89 -7.98
C PRO A 65 0.36 -16.44 -8.22
N GLU A 66 1.38 -15.57 -8.28
CA GLU A 66 2.78 -15.92 -8.53
C GLU A 66 3.44 -16.59 -7.31
N ILE A 67 3.08 -16.18 -6.09
CA ILE A 67 3.65 -16.70 -4.83
C ILE A 67 2.98 -18.01 -4.39
N PHE A 68 1.68 -18.17 -4.62
CA PHE A 68 0.97 -19.35 -4.14
C PHE A 68 1.10 -20.56 -5.08
N PRO A 69 1.41 -21.76 -4.54
CA PRO A 69 1.45 -22.98 -5.34
C PRO A 69 0.05 -23.31 -5.87
N SER A 70 0.01 -23.88 -7.07
CA SER A 70 -1.22 -24.11 -7.84
C SER A 70 -2.29 -24.87 -7.05
N ARG A 71 -1.89 -25.80 -6.18
CA ARG A 71 -2.79 -26.64 -5.38
C ARG A 71 -3.64 -25.86 -4.37
N ILE A 72 -3.12 -24.78 -3.78
CA ILE A 72 -3.83 -23.99 -2.76
C ILE A 72 -4.20 -22.58 -3.23
N ARG A 73 -3.72 -22.16 -4.40
CA ARG A 73 -3.84 -20.78 -4.91
C ARG A 73 -5.25 -20.21 -4.80
N ALA A 74 -6.26 -20.94 -5.26
CA ALA A 74 -7.64 -20.47 -5.21
C ALA A 74 -8.13 -20.20 -3.78
N LYS A 75 -7.82 -21.09 -2.84
CA LYS A 75 -8.21 -20.94 -1.42
C LYS A 75 -7.44 -19.81 -0.76
N ALA A 76 -6.14 -19.72 -0.99
CA ALA A 76 -5.29 -18.67 -0.43
C ALA A 76 -5.73 -17.28 -0.92
N MET A 77 -5.98 -17.14 -2.23
CA MET A 77 -6.49 -15.90 -2.81
C MET A 77 -7.87 -15.51 -2.25
N ALA A 78 -8.77 -16.46 -2.05
CA ALA A 78 -10.08 -16.19 -1.45
C ALA A 78 -9.92 -15.59 -0.05
N VAL A 79 -9.07 -16.18 0.81
CA VAL A 79 -8.80 -15.66 2.15
C VAL A 79 -8.19 -14.25 2.08
N CYS A 80 -7.18 -14.03 1.24
CA CYS A 80 -6.56 -12.72 1.08
C CYS A 80 -7.58 -11.66 0.63
N MET A 81 -8.44 -11.99 -0.32
CA MET A 81 -9.45 -11.06 -0.83
C MET A 81 -10.56 -10.80 0.20
N SER A 82 -10.98 -11.82 0.95
CA SER A 82 -11.93 -11.65 2.05
C SER A 82 -11.37 -10.71 3.12
N VAL A 83 -10.12 -10.90 3.55
CA VAL A 83 -9.47 -10.00 4.51
C VAL A 83 -9.38 -8.58 3.95
N HIS A 84 -9.01 -8.43 2.68
CA HIS A 84 -8.95 -7.13 2.01
C HIS A 84 -10.30 -6.41 2.05
N TRP A 85 -11.40 -7.08 1.67
CA TRP A 85 -12.73 -6.48 1.68
C TRP A 85 -13.24 -6.16 3.09
N VAL A 86 -12.97 -7.01 4.06
CA VAL A 86 -13.35 -6.77 5.47
C VAL A 86 -12.64 -5.52 5.99
N VAL A 87 -11.32 -5.40 5.78
CA VAL A 87 -10.57 -4.20 6.18
C VAL A 87 -11.08 -2.96 5.44
N ASN A 88 -11.32 -3.07 4.14
CA ASN A 88 -11.87 -1.97 3.33
C ASN A 88 -13.25 -1.50 3.84
N PHE A 89 -14.12 -2.44 4.21
CA PHE A 89 -15.44 -2.12 4.80
C PHE A 89 -15.29 -1.30 6.08
N PHE A 90 -14.44 -1.73 7.02
CA PHE A 90 -14.23 -0.99 8.26
C PHE A 90 -13.57 0.37 8.05
N VAL A 91 -12.59 0.47 7.14
CA VAL A 91 -11.99 1.76 6.79
C VAL A 91 -13.06 2.70 6.22
N GLY A 92 -13.86 2.25 5.25
CA GLY A 92 -14.94 3.06 4.67
C GLY A 92 -15.99 3.48 5.69
N LEU A 93 -16.35 2.58 6.62
CA LEU A 93 -17.34 2.85 7.66
C LEU A 93 -16.84 3.84 8.73
N LEU A 94 -15.57 3.71 9.13
CA LEU A 94 -15.01 4.42 10.28
C LEU A 94 -14.27 5.70 9.91
N PHE A 95 -13.85 5.87 8.65
CA PHE A 95 -12.96 6.97 8.24
C PHE A 95 -13.50 8.35 8.61
N LEU A 96 -14.74 8.69 8.22
CA LEU A 96 -15.32 10.02 8.51
C LEU A 96 -15.48 10.25 10.01
N ARG A 97 -15.93 9.23 10.75
CA ARG A 97 -16.08 9.32 12.21
C ARG A 97 -14.73 9.55 12.91
N LEU A 98 -13.69 8.83 12.49
CA LEU A 98 -12.34 9.02 13.00
C LEU A 98 -11.76 10.36 12.59
N LEU A 99 -12.08 10.86 11.39
CA LEU A 99 -11.65 12.16 10.90
C LEU A 99 -12.24 13.29 11.75
N GLU A 100 -13.52 13.20 12.11
CA GLU A 100 -14.19 14.17 12.99
C GLU A 100 -13.64 14.12 14.42
N GLN A 101 -13.37 12.92 14.95
CA GLN A 101 -12.93 12.75 16.35
C GLN A 101 -11.44 13.05 16.56
N LEU A 102 -10.57 12.59 15.65
CA LEU A 102 -9.11 12.70 15.77
C LEU A 102 -8.54 13.90 15.00
N GLY A 103 -9.30 14.42 14.03
CA GLY A 103 -8.84 15.44 13.11
C GLY A 103 -7.93 14.91 12.00
N PRO A 104 -7.79 15.67 10.90
CA PRO A 104 -7.04 15.24 9.71
C PRO A 104 -5.56 14.99 9.99
N ARG A 105 -4.92 15.83 10.83
CA ARG A 105 -3.49 15.72 11.14
C ARG A 105 -3.13 14.36 11.76
N ILE A 106 -3.87 13.94 12.77
CA ILE A 106 -3.61 12.68 13.48
C ILE A 106 -3.98 11.51 12.56
N LEU A 107 -5.14 11.57 11.91
CA LEU A 107 -5.60 10.49 11.05
C LEU A 107 -4.64 10.22 9.87
N TYR A 108 -4.22 11.24 9.14
CA TYR A 108 -3.27 11.08 8.03
C TYR A 108 -1.89 10.63 8.50
N THR A 109 -1.46 11.02 9.71
CA THR A 109 -0.23 10.50 10.31
C THR A 109 -0.35 8.99 10.56
N ILE A 110 -1.48 8.51 11.10
CA ILE A 110 -1.74 7.08 11.29
C ILE A 110 -1.65 6.33 9.95
N PHE A 111 -2.34 6.79 8.91
CA PHE A 111 -2.26 6.17 7.58
C PHE A 111 -0.84 6.20 6.98
N GLY A 112 -0.12 7.31 7.16
CA GLY A 112 1.28 7.43 6.77
C GLY A 112 2.18 6.41 7.48
N THR A 113 1.99 6.20 8.78
CA THR A 113 2.75 5.19 9.53
C THR A 113 2.47 3.76 9.04
N PHE A 114 1.21 3.42 8.73
CA PHE A 114 0.89 2.12 8.11
C PHE A 114 1.55 1.95 6.74
N CYS A 115 1.64 3.02 5.93
CA CYS A 115 2.37 2.97 4.67
C CYS A 115 3.87 2.67 4.89
N LEU A 116 4.51 3.31 5.88
CA LEU A 116 5.91 3.03 6.22
C LEU A 116 6.12 1.61 6.75
N MET A 117 5.21 1.11 7.59
CA MET A 117 5.22 -0.28 8.03
C MET A 117 5.10 -1.24 6.84
N ALA A 118 4.26 -0.92 5.86
CA ALA A 118 4.16 -1.68 4.62
C ALA A 118 5.46 -1.66 3.80
N VAL A 119 6.16 -0.52 3.73
CA VAL A 119 7.50 -0.46 3.11
C VAL A 119 8.48 -1.44 3.78
N VAL A 120 8.54 -1.44 5.12
CA VAL A 120 9.40 -2.36 5.87
C VAL A 120 8.99 -3.82 5.63
N PHE A 121 7.69 -4.10 5.64
CA PHE A 121 7.14 -5.43 5.37
C PHE A 121 7.53 -5.92 3.97
N VAL A 122 7.34 -5.11 2.94
CA VAL A 122 7.69 -5.46 1.55
C VAL A 122 9.20 -5.65 1.42
N LYS A 123 10.01 -4.80 2.05
CA LYS A 123 11.48 -4.93 1.99
C LYS A 123 11.95 -6.27 2.53
N ARG A 124 11.38 -6.71 3.66
CA ARG A 124 11.80 -7.92 4.39
C ARG A 124 11.14 -9.21 3.88
N ASN A 125 9.83 -9.20 3.64
CA ASN A 125 9.04 -10.42 3.45
C ASN A 125 8.67 -10.70 1.98
N VAL A 126 8.66 -9.68 1.12
CA VAL A 126 8.31 -9.89 -0.30
C VAL A 126 9.56 -10.28 -1.08
N THR A 127 9.50 -11.43 -1.74
CA THR A 127 10.51 -11.89 -2.69
C THR A 127 10.23 -11.32 -4.08
N GLU A 128 11.28 -11.05 -4.85
CA GLU A 128 11.11 -10.61 -6.24
C GLU A 128 10.76 -11.83 -7.11
N THR A 129 9.61 -11.77 -7.78
CA THR A 129 9.08 -12.81 -8.66
C THR A 129 9.46 -12.60 -10.13
N LYS A 130 9.95 -11.40 -10.49
CA LYS A 130 10.37 -11.10 -11.85
C LYS A 130 11.47 -12.05 -12.34
N GLY A 131 11.20 -12.69 -13.48
CA GLY A 131 12.20 -13.50 -14.21
C GLY A 131 12.49 -14.84 -13.54
N LYS A 132 11.71 -15.24 -12.54
CA LYS A 132 11.82 -16.54 -11.88
C LYS A 132 10.68 -17.45 -12.30
N SER A 133 10.98 -18.73 -12.46
CA SER A 133 9.99 -19.79 -12.58
C SER A 133 9.23 -19.99 -11.27
N LEU A 134 8.04 -20.57 -11.35
CA LEU A 134 7.23 -20.88 -10.15
C LEU A 134 7.99 -21.79 -9.16
N GLN A 135 8.81 -22.72 -9.67
CA GLN A 135 9.62 -23.63 -8.85
C GLN A 135 10.73 -22.88 -8.08
N GLU A 136 11.40 -21.91 -8.73
CA GLU A 136 12.43 -21.09 -8.06
C GLU A 136 11.83 -20.18 -6.97
N ILE A 137 10.59 -19.72 -7.16
CA ILE A 137 9.86 -18.96 -6.14
C ILE A 137 9.51 -19.87 -4.96
N GLU A 138 9.04 -21.09 -5.22
CA GLU A 138 8.71 -22.08 -4.19
C GLU A 138 9.94 -22.44 -3.36
N ILE A 139 11.08 -22.72 -4.00
CA ILE A 139 12.36 -22.99 -3.30
C ILE A 139 12.80 -21.78 -2.45
N ALA A 140 12.67 -20.56 -2.97
CA ALA A 140 13.05 -19.34 -2.24
C ALA A 140 12.14 -19.04 -1.03
N LEU A 141 10.98 -19.68 -0.92
CA LEU A 141 10.05 -19.54 0.21
C LEU A 141 10.20 -20.66 1.24
N LEU A 142 10.95 -21.72 0.94
CA LEU A 142 11.23 -22.79 1.90
C LEU A 142 12.27 -22.31 2.93
N PRO A 143 12.12 -22.71 4.22
CA PRO A 143 13.13 -22.41 5.23
C PRO A 143 14.46 -23.12 4.87
N PRO A 144 15.63 -22.49 5.15
CA PRO A 144 16.90 -23.16 5.01
C PRO A 144 16.95 -24.34 5.99
N GLU A 145 17.25 -25.54 5.48
CA GLU A 145 17.54 -26.74 6.29
C GLU A 145 18.86 -26.58 7.06
#